data_AF-A0A2L1U7K3-F1
#
_entry.id   AF-A0A2L1U7K3-F1
#
_cell.length_a   1.000
_cell.length_b   1.000
_cell.length_c   1.000
_cell.angle_alpha   90.00
_cell.angle_beta   90.00
_cell.angle_gamma   90.00
#
_symmetry.space_group_name_H-M   'P 1'
#
loop_
_entity.id
_entity.type
_entity.pdbx_description
1 polymer ?
#
loop_
_entity_poly.entity_id
_entity_poly.type
_entity_poly.pdbx_seq_one_letter_code
_entity_poly.pdbx_strand_id
1 'polypeptide(L)'
;MIPNAFEPNNINYFNKRHEDKYFAIKEEDWPTSNKEKRPIVIIRLSDDDRIMMGQALTFGDANALMAGLEKEIQNEKAYSTEYVPYCKTRYSVLIPCENKITIFTPDRYDIGYGDFSSPMDQLNKDFRLQSQYPELAELLTKDIEKTSAEQEKIKAALRKRKNLKHATDFER
;
A
#
# COMPACT_ATOMS: atom_id res chain seq x y z
N MET A 1 3.64 36.48 19.92
CA MET A 1 4.05 36.06 18.56
C MET A 1 3.87 34.56 18.52
N ILE A 2 2.80 34.07 17.89
CA ILE A 2 2.50 32.63 17.81
C ILE A 2 3.39 32.09 16.68
N PRO A 3 4.27 31.10 16.93
CA PRO A 3 5.10 30.54 15.86
C PRO A 3 4.19 29.93 14.80
N ASN A 4 4.39 30.30 13.54
CA ASN A 4 3.71 29.74 12.37
C ASN A 4 3.93 28.22 12.35
N ALA A 5 2.92 27.47 12.79
CA ALA A 5 2.95 26.01 12.90
C ALA A 5 2.70 25.30 11.55
N PHE A 6 3.14 25.86 10.42
CA PHE A 6 2.94 25.24 9.11
C PHE A 6 4.16 25.48 8.23
N GLU A 7 5.29 24.87 8.62
CA GLU A 7 6.35 24.54 7.67
C GLU A 7 6.13 23.13 7.10
N PRO A 8 6.56 22.83 5.85
CA PRO A 8 6.46 21.51 5.23
C PRO A 8 7.09 20.35 6.01
N ASN A 9 7.95 20.65 6.99
CA ASN A 9 8.53 19.68 7.93
C ASN A 9 7.58 19.25 9.06
N ASN A 10 6.34 19.78 9.13
CA ASN A 10 5.45 19.57 10.27
C ASN A 10 4.69 18.24 10.25
N ILE A 11 4.37 17.66 9.08
CA ILE A 11 3.62 16.38 9.03
C ILE A 11 4.49 15.21 9.52
N ASN A 12 5.75 15.12 9.07
CA ASN A 12 6.65 14.07 9.53
C ASN A 12 6.92 14.21 11.04
N TYR A 13 7.12 15.44 11.52
CA TYR A 13 7.30 15.71 12.95
C TYR A 13 6.04 15.38 13.76
N PHE A 14 4.86 15.75 13.26
CA PHE A 14 3.56 15.44 13.88
C PHE A 14 3.34 13.92 13.94
N ASN A 15 3.51 13.20 12.83
CA ASN A 15 3.32 11.75 12.76
C ASN A 15 4.29 11.02 13.68
N LYS A 16 5.55 11.46 13.75
CA LYS A 16 6.52 10.88 14.70
C LYS A 16 6.16 11.18 16.16
N ARG A 17 5.67 12.40 16.46
CA ARG A 17 5.32 12.82 17.81
C ARG A 17 4.01 12.19 18.32
N HIS A 18 3.13 11.81 17.41
CA HIS A 18 1.80 11.28 17.69
C HIS A 18 1.60 9.87 17.13
N GLU A 19 2.68 9.14 16.86
CA GLU A 19 2.62 7.82 16.23
C GLU A 19 1.65 6.89 16.97
N ASP A 20 1.53 7.02 18.29
CA ASP A 20 0.62 6.24 19.13
C ASP A 20 -0.89 6.50 18.93
N LYS A 21 -1.28 7.63 18.30
CA LYS A 21 -2.68 8.11 18.32
C LYS A 21 -3.19 8.73 17.02
N TYR A 22 -2.34 9.47 16.31
CA TYR A 22 -2.75 10.26 15.15
C TYR A 22 -1.71 10.16 14.05
N PHE A 23 -2.20 10.19 12.82
CA PHE A 23 -1.36 10.41 11.66
C PHE A 23 -2.04 11.45 10.78
N ALA A 24 -1.24 12.37 10.26
CA ALA A 24 -1.60 13.32 9.23
C ALA A 24 -1.12 12.77 7.89
N ILE A 25 -1.99 12.85 6.89
CA ILE A 25 -1.67 12.55 5.50
C ILE A 25 -1.29 13.86 4.83
N LYS A 26 -0.27 13.85 3.98
CA LYS A 26 0.05 15.03 3.19
C LYS A 26 -1.07 15.34 2.22
N GLU A 27 -1.27 16.62 1.93
CA GLU A 27 -2.28 17.02 0.96
C GLU A 27 -2.05 16.34 -0.40
N GLU A 28 -0.81 16.25 -0.89
CA GLU A 28 -0.44 15.55 -2.14
C GLU A 28 -0.78 14.04 -2.17
N ASP A 29 -0.86 13.40 -1.01
CA ASP A 29 -1.19 11.98 -0.88
C ASP A 29 -2.71 11.76 -0.68
N TRP A 30 -3.48 12.84 -0.54
CA TRP A 30 -4.92 12.77 -0.33
C TRP A 30 -5.64 12.28 -1.61
N PRO A 31 -6.64 11.39 -1.52
CA PRO A 31 -7.27 10.76 -2.70
C PRO A 31 -7.87 11.72 -3.72
N THR A 32 -8.14 12.97 -3.34
CA THR A 32 -8.76 13.98 -4.21
C THR A 32 -7.82 15.11 -4.64
N SER A 33 -6.57 15.15 -4.15
CA SER A 33 -5.62 16.24 -4.46
C SER A 33 -4.80 15.98 -5.72
N ASN A 34 -4.56 14.71 -6.06
CA ASN A 34 -3.88 14.34 -7.30
C ASN A 34 -4.79 14.56 -8.52
N LYS A 35 -4.19 15.00 -9.64
CA LYS A 35 -4.90 15.13 -10.93
C LYS A 35 -5.59 13.83 -11.33
N GLU A 36 -5.04 12.70 -10.92
CA GLU A 36 -5.68 11.40 -10.98
C GLU A 36 -6.14 11.02 -9.57
N LYS A 37 -7.45 10.98 -9.37
CA LYS A 37 -8.09 10.57 -8.12
C LYS A 37 -7.84 9.07 -7.89
N ARG A 38 -6.75 8.72 -7.20
CA ARG A 38 -6.37 7.33 -6.92
C ARG A 38 -6.85 6.89 -5.54
N PRO A 39 -7.33 5.64 -5.38
CA PRO A 39 -7.63 5.08 -4.06
C PRO A 39 -6.36 4.94 -3.22
N ILE A 40 -6.46 5.23 -1.93
CA ILE A 40 -5.35 5.21 -0.98
C ILE A 40 -5.62 4.19 0.13
N VAL A 41 -4.60 3.45 0.52
CA VAL A 41 -4.58 2.62 1.72
C VAL A 41 -3.80 3.33 2.80
N ILE A 42 -4.41 3.40 3.98
CA ILE A 42 -3.81 3.94 5.18
C ILE A 42 -3.57 2.83 6.19
N ILE A 43 -2.33 2.66 6.60
CA ILE A 43 -1.95 1.70 7.62
C ILE A 43 -2.25 2.26 9.02
N ARG A 44 -3.06 1.54 9.78
CA ARG A 44 -3.37 1.85 11.18
C ARG A 44 -2.49 1.08 12.16
N LEU A 45 -2.06 -0.12 11.78
CA LEU A 45 -1.16 -0.97 12.54
C LEU A 45 -0.54 -2.01 11.61
N SER A 46 0.71 -2.38 11.81
CA SER A 46 1.28 -3.62 11.27
C SER A 46 2.34 -4.16 12.23
N ASP A 47 2.44 -5.49 12.32
CA ASP A 47 3.54 -6.19 13.00
C ASP A 47 4.76 -6.38 12.08
N ASP A 48 4.66 -6.04 10.78
CA ASP A 48 5.75 -6.17 9.80
C ASP A 48 6.49 -4.83 9.63
N ASP A 49 7.81 -4.87 9.72
CA ASP A 49 8.68 -3.69 9.71
C ASP A 49 8.71 -2.97 8.35
N ARG A 50 8.29 -3.62 7.27
CA ARG A 50 8.16 -3.03 5.94
C ARG A 50 6.88 -2.21 5.79
N ILE A 51 5.92 -2.35 6.72
CA ILE A 51 4.63 -1.66 6.69
C ILE A 51 4.55 -0.72 7.91
N MET A 52 4.75 0.57 7.68
CA MET A 52 4.79 1.55 8.77
C MET A 52 3.39 2.04 9.12
N MET A 53 3.11 2.26 10.40
CA MET A 53 1.89 2.93 10.84
C MET A 53 1.82 4.36 10.31
N GLY A 54 0.62 4.80 9.90
CA GLY A 54 0.40 6.11 9.28
C GLY A 54 0.89 6.20 7.83
N GLN A 55 1.47 5.14 7.28
CA GLN A 55 1.87 5.09 5.89
C GLN A 55 0.63 5.16 4.99
N ALA A 56 0.69 6.06 4.01
CA ALA A 56 -0.27 6.15 2.92
C ALA A 56 0.35 5.56 1.66
N LEU A 57 -0.37 4.65 1.00
CA LEU A 57 0.03 4.00 -0.24
C LEU A 57 -1.11 4.09 -1.24
N THR A 58 -0.80 4.09 -2.53
CA THR A 58 -1.86 3.81 -3.52
C THR A 58 -2.41 2.41 -3.26
N PHE A 59 -3.67 2.18 -3.60
CA PHE A 59 -4.27 0.87 -3.38
C PHE A 59 -3.53 -0.23 -4.13
N GLY A 60 -3.10 0.02 -5.37
CA GLY A 60 -2.30 -0.92 -6.13
C GLY A 60 -0.96 -1.25 -5.46
N ASP A 61 -0.26 -0.25 -4.90
CA ASP A 61 1.00 -0.47 -4.19
C ASP A 61 0.81 -1.27 -2.91
N ALA A 62 -0.20 -0.91 -2.10
CA ALA A 62 -0.52 -1.66 -0.89
C ALA A 62 -0.96 -3.08 -1.21
N ASN A 63 -1.75 -3.26 -2.29
CA ASN A 63 -2.19 -4.57 -2.72
C ASN A 63 -1.02 -5.46 -3.15
N ALA A 64 -0.10 -4.91 -3.94
CA ALA A 64 1.11 -5.63 -4.37
C ALA A 64 2.04 -5.95 -3.19
N LEU A 65 2.25 -4.99 -2.28
CA LEU A 65 3.08 -5.16 -1.10
C LEU A 65 2.54 -6.29 -0.22
N MET A 66 1.30 -6.18 0.25
CA MET A 66 0.71 -7.14 1.19
C MET A 66 0.50 -8.52 0.54
N ALA A 67 0.13 -8.60 -0.74
CA ALA A 67 0.06 -9.88 -1.46
C ALA A 67 1.44 -10.53 -1.64
N GLY A 68 2.47 -9.72 -1.85
CA GLY A 68 3.87 -10.16 -1.87
C GLY A 68 4.28 -10.75 -0.52
N LEU A 69 3.97 -10.06 0.58
CA LEU A 69 4.26 -10.52 1.94
C LEU A 69 3.51 -11.81 2.29
N GLU A 70 2.22 -11.90 1.94
CA GLU A 70 1.42 -13.12 2.12
C GLU A 70 2.13 -14.30 1.45
N LYS A 71 2.50 -14.13 0.17
CA LYS A 71 3.17 -15.18 -0.59
C LYS A 71 4.54 -15.54 -0.01
N GLU A 72 5.32 -14.55 0.41
CA GLU A 72 6.64 -14.75 1.01
C GLU A 72 6.54 -15.58 2.30
N ILE A 73 5.67 -15.18 3.22
CA ILE A 73 5.47 -15.87 4.50
C ILE A 73 4.89 -17.27 4.29
N GLN A 74 3.93 -17.44 3.38
CA GLN A 74 3.38 -18.77 3.04
C GLN A 74 4.45 -19.70 2.45
N ASN A 75 5.33 -19.18 1.58
CA ASN A 75 6.44 -19.97 1.06
C ASN A 75 7.41 -20.34 2.19
N GLU A 76 7.77 -19.39 3.05
CA GLU A 76 8.65 -19.66 4.19
C GLU A 76 8.07 -20.75 5.09
N LYS A 77 6.76 -20.69 5.40
CA LYS A 77 6.04 -21.73 6.12
C LYS A 77 6.10 -23.11 5.46
N ALA A 78 6.04 -23.15 4.14
CA ALA A 78 6.07 -24.41 3.39
C ALA A 78 7.46 -25.09 3.40
N TYR A 79 8.53 -24.31 3.57
CA TYR A 79 9.91 -24.80 3.52
C TYR A 79 10.64 -24.79 4.86
N SER A 80 10.08 -24.13 5.89
CA SER A 80 10.67 -24.06 7.22
C SER A 80 10.30 -25.28 8.06
N THR A 81 11.27 -25.78 8.81
CA THR A 81 11.06 -26.75 9.90
C THR A 81 10.62 -26.06 11.21
N GLU A 82 10.70 -24.73 11.27
CA GLU A 82 10.38 -23.92 12.44
C GLU A 82 9.05 -23.18 12.26
N TYR A 83 8.47 -22.74 13.37
CA TYR A 83 7.24 -21.96 13.34
C TYR A 83 7.50 -20.55 12.78
N VAL A 84 6.83 -20.23 11.67
CA VAL A 84 6.83 -18.88 11.08
C VAL A 84 5.52 -18.18 11.49
N PRO A 85 5.57 -17.03 12.20
CA PRO A 85 4.37 -16.30 12.59
C PRO A 85 3.68 -15.63 11.39
N TYR A 86 2.42 -15.25 11.57
CA TYR A 86 1.74 -14.30 10.67
C TYR A 86 1.89 -12.87 11.20
N CYS A 87 1.80 -11.89 10.31
CA CYS A 87 1.82 -10.46 10.67
C CYS A 87 0.38 -9.93 10.77
N LYS A 88 0.05 -9.29 11.89
CA LYS A 88 -1.24 -8.61 12.05
C LYS A 88 -1.16 -7.22 11.44
N THR A 89 -2.00 -6.95 10.45
CA THR A 89 -2.09 -5.65 9.80
C THR A 89 -3.52 -5.10 9.85
N ARG A 90 -3.68 -3.83 10.20
CA ARG A 90 -4.95 -3.09 10.13
C ARG A 90 -4.78 -1.91 9.22
N TYR A 91 -5.71 -1.75 8.29
CA TYR A 91 -5.69 -0.65 7.35
C TYR A 91 -7.10 -0.12 7.10
N SER A 92 -7.19 0.99 6.37
CA SER A 92 -8.41 1.54 5.82
C SER A 92 -8.16 1.92 4.36
N VAL A 93 -9.18 1.77 3.52
CA VAL A 93 -9.13 2.12 2.09
C VAL A 93 -10.01 3.33 1.85
N LEU A 94 -9.41 4.39 1.34
CA LEU A 94 -10.07 5.65 1.00
C LEU A 94 -10.21 5.70 -0.53
N ILE A 95 -11.44 5.63 -1.02
CA ILE A 95 -11.74 5.61 -2.46
C ILE A 95 -12.38 6.96 -2.83
N PRO A 96 -11.74 7.75 -3.71
CA PRO A 96 -12.31 9.01 -4.15
C PRO A 96 -13.47 8.76 -5.12
N CYS A 97 -14.64 9.29 -4.80
CA CYS A 97 -15.85 9.19 -5.62
C CYS A 97 -16.40 10.59 -5.87
N GLU A 98 -16.19 11.14 -7.06
CA GLU A 98 -16.64 12.49 -7.43
C GLU A 98 -16.25 13.56 -6.38
N ASN A 99 -17.18 13.91 -5.48
CA ASN A 99 -17.07 14.95 -4.45
C ASN A 99 -17.04 14.39 -3.01
N LYS A 100 -16.96 13.07 -2.85
CA LYS A 100 -16.89 12.38 -1.55
C LYS A 100 -15.78 11.35 -1.53
N ILE A 101 -15.45 10.88 -0.33
CA ILE A 101 -14.52 9.76 -0.13
C ILE A 101 -15.31 8.63 0.53
N THR A 102 -15.32 7.48 -0.11
CA THR A 102 -15.84 6.24 0.48
C THR A 102 -14.72 5.58 1.27
N ILE A 103 -15.00 5.19 2.51
CA ILE A 103 -14.01 4.56 3.39
C ILE A 103 -14.43 3.13 3.68
N PHE A 104 -13.58 2.17 3.30
CA PHE A 104 -13.68 0.79 3.77
C PHE A 104 -12.68 0.55 4.90
N THR A 105 -13.15 -0.04 5.99
CA THR A 105 -12.29 -0.43 7.11
C THR A 105 -12.50 -1.92 7.33
N PRO A 106 -11.77 -2.79 6.58
CA PRO A 106 -11.85 -4.23 6.78
C PRO A 106 -11.43 -4.62 8.19
N ASP A 107 -11.73 -5.86 8.56
CA ASP A 107 -11.16 -6.43 9.77
C ASP A 107 -9.63 -6.62 9.62
N ARG A 108 -8.96 -7.04 10.68
CA ARG A 108 -7.52 -7.28 10.70
C ARG A 108 -7.13 -8.29 9.61
N TYR A 109 -6.15 -7.92 8.80
CA TYR A 109 -5.49 -8.81 7.86
C TYR A 109 -4.33 -9.50 8.57
N ASP A 110 -4.47 -10.80 8.84
CA ASP A 110 -3.39 -11.66 9.31
C ASP A 110 -2.55 -12.18 8.12
N ILE A 111 -1.57 -11.37 7.69
CA ILE A 111 -0.71 -11.66 6.54
C ILE A 111 0.17 -12.88 6.83
N GLY A 112 0.12 -13.86 5.94
CA GLY A 112 0.76 -15.16 6.06
C GLY A 112 -0.10 -16.18 6.79
N TYR A 113 -1.32 -15.86 7.21
CA TYR A 113 -2.25 -16.83 7.79
C TYR A 113 -3.01 -17.63 6.71
N GLY A 114 -3.24 -17.04 5.54
CA GLY A 114 -3.87 -17.70 4.39
C GLY A 114 -5.37 -17.41 4.21
N ASP A 115 -5.99 -16.67 5.12
CA ASP A 115 -7.40 -16.26 5.00
C ASP A 115 -7.63 -15.33 3.81
N PHE A 116 -6.63 -14.49 3.49
CA PHE A 116 -6.66 -13.55 2.39
C PHE A 116 -5.36 -13.59 1.60
N SER A 117 -5.49 -13.54 0.28
CA SER A 117 -4.34 -13.50 -0.64
C SER A 117 -3.84 -12.07 -0.94
N SER A 118 -4.69 -11.07 -0.71
CA SER A 118 -4.40 -9.66 -0.94
C SER A 118 -5.47 -8.76 -0.28
N PRO A 119 -5.22 -7.44 -0.17
CA PRO A 119 -6.23 -6.47 0.23
C PRO A 119 -7.50 -6.49 -0.64
N MET A 120 -7.36 -6.68 -1.96
CA MET A 120 -8.52 -6.82 -2.85
C MET A 120 -9.35 -8.07 -2.54
N ASP A 121 -8.70 -9.21 -2.28
CA ASP A 121 -9.38 -10.45 -1.88
C ASP A 121 -10.13 -10.27 -0.55
N GLN A 122 -9.50 -9.62 0.44
CA GLN A 122 -10.15 -9.30 1.70
C GLN A 122 -11.38 -8.41 1.51
N LEU A 123 -11.28 -7.32 0.74
CA LEU A 123 -12.44 -6.45 0.49
C LEU A 123 -13.59 -7.20 -0.20
N ASN A 124 -13.28 -8.14 -1.10
CA ASN A 124 -14.30 -8.97 -1.73
C ASN A 124 -14.98 -9.92 -0.74
N LYS A 125 -14.24 -10.50 0.21
CA LYS A 125 -14.79 -11.38 1.24
C LYS A 125 -15.58 -10.61 2.31
N ASP A 126 -15.02 -9.53 2.84
CA ASP A 126 -15.60 -8.77 3.95
C ASP A 126 -16.82 -7.95 3.52
N PHE A 127 -16.77 -7.33 2.33
CA PHE A 127 -17.79 -6.37 1.89
C PHE A 127 -18.57 -6.81 0.66
N ARG A 128 -18.27 -7.99 0.10
CA ARG A 128 -18.83 -8.44 -1.19
C ARG A 128 -18.62 -7.39 -2.29
N LEU A 129 -17.45 -6.74 -2.26
CA LEU A 129 -17.12 -5.51 -3.00
C LEU A 129 -17.57 -5.56 -4.46
N GLN A 130 -17.25 -6.62 -5.21
CA GLN A 130 -17.65 -6.76 -6.61
C GLN A 130 -19.17 -6.69 -6.86
N SER A 131 -19.98 -7.21 -5.93
CA SER A 131 -21.44 -7.26 -6.08
C SER A 131 -22.15 -6.05 -5.48
N GLN A 132 -21.66 -5.55 -4.35
CA GLN A 132 -22.29 -4.44 -3.63
C GLN A 132 -21.82 -3.08 -4.16
N TYR A 133 -20.58 -2.99 -4.65
CA TYR A 133 -19.93 -1.75 -5.05
C TYR A 133 -19.10 -1.93 -6.33
N PRO A 134 -19.72 -2.36 -7.46
CA PRO A 134 -19.01 -2.70 -8.69
C PRO A 134 -18.15 -1.55 -9.25
N GLU A 135 -18.63 -0.31 -9.17
CA GLU A 135 -17.86 0.86 -9.62
C GLU A 135 -16.59 1.09 -8.78
N LEU A 136 -16.67 0.83 -7.46
CA LEU A 136 -15.51 0.95 -6.57
C LEU A 136 -14.53 -0.20 -6.80
N ALA A 137 -15.05 -1.41 -7.04
CA ALA A 137 -14.22 -2.55 -7.42
C ALA A 137 -13.44 -2.30 -8.72
N GLU A 138 -14.09 -1.67 -9.71
CA GLU A 138 -13.44 -1.29 -10.98
C GLU A 138 -12.33 -0.25 -10.76
N LEU A 139 -12.58 0.78 -9.94
CA LEU A 139 -11.55 1.78 -9.61
C LEU A 139 -10.32 1.16 -8.94
N LEU A 140 -10.53 0.26 -7.98
CA LEU A 140 -9.44 -0.43 -7.29
C LEU A 140 -8.68 -1.37 -8.24
N THR A 141 -9.38 -2.04 -9.16
CA THR A 141 -8.75 -2.91 -10.17
C THR A 141 -7.89 -2.12 -11.13
N LYS A 142 -8.39 -0.99 -11.65
CA LYS A 142 -7.62 -0.08 -12.51
C LYS A 142 -6.36 0.43 -11.81
N ASP A 143 -6.44 0.71 -10.50
CA ASP A 143 -5.29 1.14 -9.72
C ASP A 143 -4.22 0.05 -9.60
N ILE A 144 -4.62 -1.21 -9.40
CA ILE A 144 -3.72 -2.38 -9.41
C ILE A 144 -3.05 -2.55 -10.78
N GLU A 145 -3.82 -2.49 -11.87
CA GLU A 145 -3.30 -2.64 -13.24
C GLU A 145 -2.29 -1.56 -13.57
N LYS A 146 -2.60 -0.30 -13.23
CA LYS A 146 -1.72 0.84 -13.42
C LYS A 146 -0.40 0.66 -12.65
N THR A 147 -0.50 0.31 -11.38
CA THR A 147 0.66 0.05 -10.53
C THR A 147 1.55 -1.05 -11.11
N SER A 148 0.92 -2.14 -11.58
CA SER A 148 1.64 -3.25 -12.22
C SER A 148 2.38 -2.80 -13.48
N ALA A 149 1.73 -1.97 -14.33
CA ALA A 149 2.36 -1.41 -15.52
C ALA A 149 3.52 -0.45 -15.19
N GLU A 150 3.40 0.35 -14.14
CA GLU A 150 4.46 1.23 -13.64
C GLU A 150 5.66 0.44 -13.14
N GLN A 151 5.43 -0.62 -12.35
CA GLN A 151 6.49 -1.49 -11.84
C GLN A 151 7.23 -2.22 -12.98
N GLU A 152 6.53 -2.69 -14.02
CA GLU A 152 7.18 -3.32 -15.18
C GLU A 152 8.04 -2.34 -15.98
N LYS A 153 7.58 -1.10 -16.16
CA LYS A 153 8.39 -0.04 -16.78
C LYS A 153 9.66 0.23 -15.98
N ILE A 154 9.58 0.30 -14.66
CA ILE A 154 10.73 0.49 -13.77
C ILE A 154 11.72 -0.68 -13.90
N LYS A 155 11.23 -1.93 -13.85
CA LYS A 155 12.08 -3.12 -14.02
C LYS A 155 12.79 -3.13 -15.38
N ALA A 156 12.08 -2.78 -16.46
CA ALA A 156 12.65 -2.69 -17.80
C ALA A 156 13.76 -1.63 -17.89
N ALA A 157 13.54 -0.45 -17.28
CA ALA A 157 14.53 0.61 -17.23
C ALA A 157 15.79 0.19 -16.44
N LEU A 158 15.61 -0.49 -15.30
CA LEU A 158 16.72 -1.00 -14.49
C LEU A 158 17.53 -2.08 -15.24
N ARG A 159 16.87 -3.00 -15.95
CA ARG A 159 17.53 -4.00 -16.80
C ARG A 159 18.37 -3.33 -17.89
N LYS A 160 17.80 -2.35 -18.60
CA LYS A 160 18.53 -1.57 -19.62
C LYS A 160 19.76 -0.89 -19.03
N ARG A 161 19.64 -0.25 -17.87
CA ARG A 161 20.77 0.42 -17.19
C ARG A 161 21.87 -0.56 -16.77
N LYS A 162 21.51 -1.74 -16.27
CA LYS A 162 22.50 -2.79 -15.90
C LYS A 162 23.28 -3.27 -17.11
N ASN A 163 22.59 -3.50 -18.23
CA ASN A 163 23.23 -3.95 -19.47
C ASN A 163 24.18 -2.89 -20.06
N LEU A 164 23.81 -1.60 -20.00
CA LEU A 164 24.71 -0.53 -20.42
C LEU A 164 25.99 -0.44 -19.56
N LYS A 165 25.88 -0.62 -18.23
CA LYS A 165 27.07 -0.64 -17.35
C LYS A 165 28.01 -1.80 -17.67
N HIS A 166 27.47 -3.00 -17.87
CA HIS A 166 28.28 -4.16 -18.26
C HIS A 166 28.93 -4.00 -19.65
N ALA A 167 28.29 -3.32 -20.60
CA ALA A 167 28.90 -3.04 -21.90
C ALA A 167 30.10 -2.09 -21.78
N THR A 168 29.99 -1.03 -20.95
CA THR A 168 31.08 -0.07 -20.74
C THR A 168 32.26 -0.61 -19.92
N ASP A 169 32.03 -1.63 -19.09
CA ASP A 169 33.09 -2.30 -18.31
C ASP A 169 33.91 -3.29 -19.15
N PHE A 170 33.39 -3.75 -20.30
CA PHE A 170 34.08 -4.64 -21.24
C PHE A 170 34.95 -3.90 -22.28
N GLU A 171 34.78 -2.57 -22.41
CA GLU A 171 35.52 -1.72 -23.36
C GLU A 171 36.72 -0.99 -22.72
N ARG A 172 37.11 -1.36 -21.49
CA ARG A 172 38.31 -0.85 -20.78
C ARG A 172 39.29 -1.97 -20.47
#